data_AF-A0A527YBC2-F1
#
_entry.id   AF-A0A527YBC2-F1
#
_cell.length_a   1.000
_cell.length_b   1.000
_cell.length_c   1.000
_cell.angle_alpha   90.00
_cell.angle_beta   90.00
_cell.angle_gamma   90.00
#
_symmetry.space_group_name_H-M   'P 1'
#
loop_
_entity.id
_entity.type
_entity.pdbx_description
1 polymer ?
#
loop_
_entity_poly.entity_id
_entity_poly.type
_entity_poly.pdbx_seq_one_letter_code
_entity_poly.pdbx_strand_id
1 'polypeptide(L)' 'DSVKHARFLVRRLKRAKAALRVGIVFWSEDGDDKETEVELANDINADFVAFGMVEAVLGALSSDPPVALKVAAKRR' A
#
# COMPACT_ATOMS: atom_id res chain seq x y z
N ASP A 1 4.21 -15.12 0.57
CA ASP A 1 3.21 -14.92 -0.50
C ASP A 1 2.28 -13.72 -0.32
N SER A 2 1.94 -13.30 0.91
CA SER A 2 1.01 -12.19 1.16
C SER A 2 1.40 -10.89 0.46
N VAL A 3 2.68 -10.51 0.47
CA VAL A 3 3.19 -9.30 -0.22
C VAL A 3 2.93 -9.32 -1.74
N LYS A 4 3.11 -10.49 -2.39
CA LYS A 4 2.84 -10.63 -3.84
C LYS A 4 1.35 -10.43 -4.15
N HIS A 5 0.47 -11.00 -3.32
CA HIS A 5 -0.98 -10.86 -3.45
C HIS A 5 -1.43 -9.42 -3.20
N ALA A 6 -0.88 -8.78 -2.16
CA ALA A 6 -1.11 -7.37 -1.87
C ALA A 6 -0.72 -6.49 -3.07
N ARG A 7 0.48 -6.67 -3.63
CA ARG A 7 0.94 -5.95 -4.83
C ARG A 7 0.00 -6.15 -6.02
N PHE A 8 -0.46 -7.38 -6.25
CA PHE A 8 -1.41 -7.66 -7.33
C PHE A 8 -2.75 -6.93 -7.13
N LEU A 9 -3.35 -7.04 -5.94
CA LEU A 9 -4.64 -6.44 -5.63
C LEU A 9 -4.61 -4.91 -5.64
N VAL A 10 -3.63 -4.30 -4.97
CA VAL A 10 -3.45 -2.84 -4.96
C VAL A 10 -3.37 -2.29 -6.37
N ARG A 11 -2.52 -2.90 -7.21
CA ARG A 11 -2.35 -2.46 -8.60
C ARG A 11 -3.60 -2.71 -9.44
N ARG A 12 -4.38 -3.75 -9.16
CA ARG A 12 -5.66 -3.98 -9.85
C ARG A 12 -6.68 -2.90 -9.49
N LEU A 13 -6.84 -2.58 -8.20
CA LEU A 13 -7.77 -1.56 -7.72
C LEU A 13 -7.42 -0.16 -8.24
N LYS A 14 -6.14 0.24 -8.14
CA LYS A 14 -5.68 1.54 -8.65
C LYS A 14 -5.79 1.68 -10.17
N ARG A 15 -5.68 0.58 -10.94
CA ARG A 15 -5.96 0.60 -12.38
C ARG A 15 -7.44 0.79 -12.68
N ALA A 16 -8.33 0.25 -11.84
CA ALA A 16 -9.77 0.44 -11.99
C ALA A 16 -10.19 1.88 -11.68
N LYS A 17 -9.56 2.54 -10.69
CA LYS A 17 -9.78 3.95 -10.36
C LYS A 17 -8.50 4.58 -9.83
N ALA A 18 -7.86 5.43 -10.64
CA ALA A 18 -6.59 6.09 -10.26
C ALA A 18 -6.74 7.03 -9.05
N ALA A 19 -7.93 7.59 -8.84
CA ALA A 19 -8.24 8.43 -7.68
C ALA A 19 -8.58 7.64 -6.41
N LEU A 20 -8.53 6.30 -6.44
CA LEU A 20 -8.79 5.47 -5.27
C LEU A 20 -7.53 5.35 -4.40
N ARG A 21 -7.70 5.60 -3.10
CA ARG A 21 -6.70 5.32 -2.08
C ARG A 21 -6.87 3.90 -1.53
N VAL A 22 -5.80 3.15 -1.45
CA VAL A 22 -5.71 1.73 -1.12
C VAL A 22 -4.53 1.51 -0.16
N GLY A 23 -4.84 1.21 1.09
CA GLY A 23 -3.87 0.72 2.08
C GLY A 23 -3.91 -0.80 2.24
N ILE A 24 -2.86 -1.37 2.82
CA ILE A 24 -2.77 -2.80 3.17
C ILE A 24 -2.39 -2.93 4.64
N VAL A 25 -3.04 -3.86 5.33
CA VAL A 25 -2.71 -4.19 6.73
C VAL A 25 -2.09 -5.58 6.78
N PHE A 26 -0.90 -5.68 7.37
CA PHE A 26 -0.26 -6.95 7.72
C PHE A 26 -0.33 -7.11 9.24
N TRP A 27 -1.32 -7.86 9.73
CA TRP A 27 -1.45 -8.08 11.17
C TRP A 27 -0.21 -8.80 11.72
N SER A 28 0.52 -8.11 12.59
CA SER A 28 1.70 -8.60 13.30
C SER A 28 1.57 -8.27 14.78
N GLU A 29 2.04 -9.16 15.65
CA GLU A 29 2.12 -8.89 17.11
C GLU A 29 3.38 -8.09 17.46
N ASP A 30 4.43 -8.21 16.65
CA ASP A 30 5.64 -7.42 16.75
C ASP A 30 5.42 -6.13 15.98
N GLY A 31 5.44 -4.99 16.70
CA GLY A 31 5.32 -3.67 16.09
C GLY A 31 6.50 -3.42 15.17
N ASP A 32 6.22 -3.33 13.86
CA ASP A 32 7.26 -3.15 12.85
C ASP A 32 7.77 -1.70 12.79
N ASP A 33 9.00 -1.57 12.30
CA ASP A 33 9.68 -0.29 12.08
C ASP A 33 8.96 0.54 10.99
N LYS A 34 8.82 1.85 11.23
CA LYS A 34 8.27 2.80 10.26
C LYS A 34 9.06 2.82 8.95
N GLU A 35 10.37 2.54 9.00
CA GLU A 35 11.18 2.40 7.79
C GLU A 35 10.69 1.23 6.92
N THR A 36 10.33 0.10 7.56
CA THR A 36 9.80 -1.09 6.89
C THR A 36 8.41 -0.82 6.27
N GLU A 37 7.54 -0.04 6.93
CA GLU A 37 6.24 0.36 6.38
C GLU A 37 6.37 1.13 5.06
N VAL A 38 7.28 2.10 5.02
CA VAL A 38 7.49 2.97 3.84
C VAL A 38 8.08 2.19 2.68
N GLU A 39 9.09 1.35 2.94
CA GLU A 39 9.68 0.49 1.91
C GLU A 39 8.65 -0.47 1.33
N LEU A 40 7.85 -1.12 2.19
CA LEU A 40 6.87 -2.09 1.75
C LEU A 40 5.71 -1.44 1.00
N ALA A 41 5.23 -0.27 1.45
CA ALA A 41 4.23 0.52 0.71
C ALA A 41 4.74 0.89 -0.69
N ASN A 42 6.02 1.27 -0.80
CA ASN A 42 6.66 1.61 -2.07
C ASN A 42 6.79 0.42 -3.03
N ASP A 43 7.13 -0.77 -2.51
CA ASP A 43 7.24 -2.01 -3.29
C ASP A 43 5.86 -2.53 -3.76
N ILE A 44 4.85 -2.43 -2.90
CA ILE A 44 3.46 -2.82 -3.20
C ILE A 44 2.77 -1.77 -4.10
N ASN A 45 3.24 -0.52 -4.05
CA ASN A 45 2.59 0.68 -4.61
C ASN A 45 1.28 1.05 -3.88
N ALA A 46 1.15 0.66 -2.61
CA ALA A 46 0.05 1.04 -1.73
C ALA A 46 0.17 2.51 -1.33
N ASP A 47 -0.93 3.08 -0.83
CA ASP A 47 -0.93 4.45 -0.29
C ASP A 47 -0.40 4.49 1.14
N PHE A 48 -0.56 3.40 1.88
CA PHE A 48 0.09 3.15 3.16
C PHE A 48 0.11 1.65 3.43
N VAL A 49 1.01 1.23 4.31
CA VAL A 49 1.03 -0.09 4.92
C VAL A 49 0.89 0.11 6.43
N ALA A 50 0.16 -0.78 7.08
CA ALA A 50 -0.03 -0.78 8.53
C ALA A 50 0.20 -2.18 9.09
N PHE A 51 0.66 -2.26 10.33
CA PHE A 51 0.85 -3.53 11.04
C PHE A 51 -0.10 -3.72 12.23
N GLY A 52 -0.81 -2.65 12.59
CA GLY A 52 -1.79 -2.64 13.67
C GLY A 52 -3.09 -1.91 13.30
N MET A 53 -4.07 -2.03 14.18
CA MET A 53 -5.40 -1.42 14.01
C MET A 53 -5.31 0.12 14.01
N VAL A 54 -4.44 0.68 14.85
CA VAL A 54 -4.31 2.13 15.01
C VAL A 54 -3.78 2.76 13.72
N GLU A 55 -2.70 2.22 13.18
CA GLU A 55 -2.07 2.67 11.94
C GLU A 55 -3.00 2.47 10.75
N ALA A 56 -3.77 1.38 10.74
CA ALA A 56 -4.77 1.12 9.70
C ALA A 56 -5.87 2.19 9.68
N VAL A 57 -6.38 2.59 10.85
CA VAL A 57 -7.41 3.63 10.96
C VAL A 57 -6.86 5.01 10.63
N LEU A 58 -5.68 5.36 11.16
CA LEU A 58 -5.00 6.62 10.84
C LEU A 58 -4.73 6.73 9.34
N GLY A 59 -4.22 5.65 8.75
CA GLY A 59 -4.01 5.51 7.32
C GLY A 59 -5.32 5.71 6.58
N ALA A 60 -6.38 4.96 6.88
CA ALA A 60 -7.64 4.99 6.13
C ALA A 60 -8.37 6.35 6.20
N LEU A 61 -8.26 7.08 7.32
CA LEU A 61 -8.95 8.35 7.53
C LEU A 61 -8.12 9.58 7.13
N SER A 62 -6.84 9.43 6.76
CA SER A 62 -6.03 10.57 6.35
C SER A 62 -6.48 11.14 4.99
N SER A 63 -6.22 12.43 4.81
CA SER A 63 -6.55 13.19 3.60
C SER A 63 -5.43 13.18 2.55
N ASP A 64 -4.48 12.25 2.65
CA ASP A 64 -3.33 12.18 1.75
C ASP A 64 -3.78 11.87 0.31
N PRO A 65 -3.12 12.46 -0.71
CA PRO A 65 -3.44 12.16 -2.09
C PRO A 65 -3.10 10.70 -2.44
N PRO A 66 -3.85 10.08 -3.37
CA PRO A 66 -3.49 8.76 -3.88
C PRO A 66 -2.12 8.75 -4.57
N VAL A 67 -1.28 7.77 -4.20
CA VAL A 67 0.01 7.47 -4.82
C VAL A 67 -0.21 6.89 -6.21
N ALA A 68 0.34 7.56 -7.22
CA ALA A 68 0.28 7.13 -8.60
C ALA A 68 0.90 5.73 -8.80
N LEU A 69 0.32 4.94 -9.71
CA LEU A 69 0.91 3.66 -10.08
C LEU A 69 2.22 3.88 -10.84
N LYS A 70 3.30 3.28 -10.35
CA LYS A 70 4.57 3.18 -11.07
C LYS A 70 4.34 2.41 -12.37
N VAL A 71 4.35 3.09 -13.50
CA VAL A 71 4.23 2.47 -14.82
C VAL A 71 5.55 1.77 -15.12
N ALA A 72 5.54 0.46 -15.37
CA ALA A 72 6.72 -0.22 -15.85
C ALA A 72 7.06 0.33 -17.24
N ALA A 73 8.32 0.72 -17.46
CA ALA A 73 8.76 1.18 -18.77
C ALA A 73 8.36 0.15 -19.84
N LYS A 74 7.64 0.59 -20.87
CA LYS A 74 7.22 -0.24 -22.00
C LYS A 74 8.48 -0.80 -22.65
N ARG A 75 8.76 -2.10 -22.51
CA ARG A 75 9.75 -2.78 -23.36
C ARG A 75 9.22 -2.69 -24.79
N ARG A 76 9.94 -1.92 -25.62
CA ARG A 76 9.75 -1.83 -27.07
C ARG A 76 10.18 -3.13 -27.72
#